data_AF-A0A6J8A427-F1
#
_entry.id   AF-A0A6J8A427-F1
#
_cell.length_a   1.000
_cell.length_b   1.000
_cell.length_c   1.000
_cell.angle_alpha   90.00
_cell.angle_beta   90.00
_cell.angle_gamma   90.00
#
_symmetry.space_group_name_H-M   'P 1'
#
loop_
_entity.id
_entity.type
_entity.pdbx_description
1 polymer ?
#
loop_
_entity_poly.entity_id
_entity_poly.type
_entity_poly.pdbx_seq_one_letter_code
_entity_poly.pdbx_strand_id
1 'polypeptide(L)'
;MEDDKINGIYLRRKVQKKKKKVNLRYSFLSPVKTKTYNNFTTNEIILKACNISPQRLFPIYGSHGNVNSEEFDEDSEKSVDVAGGEEMLNTDNFKKDDDLSPWFYFNLKWITEYSSQFGEQCLPFQKTGNFYCIDKTPLNKARNWHEIDKETGQELCKQMDDHFKKLKIKQEEKIKLHESRLPPPFMRPASNTENFIEIWSQLVKKVENELGTVLLACPFGSQRYNLDTEKSDMDMFVIYQADTKSLLGFDKQPPQTVKSSEREALDYTVHEVYRYGELLLAGDHRCVETLFLQESSYVAFSDTFKQLLFKRHLFLNSLCLDKYLRDALGNKGLKLFEKWTKDKPYDLQMTERESKLAYIIIRLLQNAKNVVDKEDLQVFRLKESPERNLLMSLKSMENIPPIQFVLDEINRLKNYIDENKDTVPEASEELKLFMNDWILTLRRERLI
;
A
#
# COMPACT_ATOMS: atom_id res chain seq x y z
N MET A 1 -50.30 23.43 -22.97
CA MET A 1 -49.00 23.81 -23.56
C MET A 1 -47.96 23.19 -22.66
N GLU A 2 -47.45 22.04 -23.09
CA GLU A 2 -46.37 21.33 -22.39
C GLU A 2 -45.06 22.06 -22.66
N ASP A 3 -44.34 22.42 -21.60
CA ASP A 3 -43.01 23.01 -21.69
C ASP A 3 -42.01 21.94 -22.14
N ASP A 4 -41.58 22.02 -23.39
CA ASP A 4 -40.50 21.20 -23.94
C ASP A 4 -39.18 21.51 -23.23
N LYS A 5 -38.76 20.62 -22.33
CA LYS A 5 -37.41 20.60 -21.77
C LYS A 5 -36.42 20.22 -22.88
N ILE A 6 -35.65 21.18 -23.36
CA ILE A 6 -34.53 20.94 -24.28
C ILE A 6 -33.36 20.33 -23.49
N ASN A 7 -33.18 19.01 -23.62
CA ASN A 7 -32.02 18.28 -23.12
C ASN A 7 -30.95 18.17 -24.23
N GLY A 8 -30.00 19.09 -24.27
CA GLY A 8 -28.82 18.99 -25.15
C GLY A 8 -27.70 18.18 -24.50
N ILE A 9 -27.11 17.24 -25.23
CA ILE A 9 -25.93 16.47 -24.78
C ILE A 9 -24.70 17.02 -25.50
N TYR A 10 -23.67 17.43 -24.74
CA TYR A 10 -22.43 18.00 -25.27
C TYR A 10 -21.23 17.09 -24.96
N LEU A 11 -20.35 16.88 -25.94
CA LEU A 11 -19.14 16.06 -25.78
C LEU A 11 -17.91 16.88 -25.40
N ARG A 12 -16.99 16.25 -24.63
CA ARG A 12 -15.76 16.88 -24.14
C ARG A 12 -14.55 15.94 -24.17
N ARG A 13 -13.37 16.49 -24.51
CA ARG A 13 -12.04 15.84 -24.38
C ARG A 13 -11.31 16.32 -23.12
N LYS A 14 -10.73 15.40 -22.33
CA LYS A 14 -10.01 15.71 -21.08
C LYS A 14 -8.50 15.83 -21.32
N VAL A 15 -7.87 16.86 -20.74
CA VAL A 15 -6.40 16.95 -20.54
C VAL A 15 -6.13 16.73 -19.05
N GLN A 16 -5.26 15.79 -18.70
CA GLN A 16 -4.96 15.46 -17.29
C GLN A 16 -4.00 16.47 -16.66
N LYS A 17 -4.41 17.09 -15.54
CA LYS A 17 -3.50 17.52 -14.46
C LYS A 17 -4.03 16.97 -13.13
N LYS A 18 -3.12 16.51 -12.27
CA LYS A 18 -3.39 15.74 -11.04
C LYS A 18 -4.21 16.52 -10.01
N LYS A 19 -5.20 15.81 -9.43
CA LYS A 19 -5.95 15.99 -8.17
C LYS A 19 -5.99 17.41 -7.55
N LYS A 20 -7.03 18.17 -7.90
CA LYS A 20 -7.78 19.13 -7.05
C LYS A 20 -9.20 19.22 -7.62
N LYS A 21 -10.20 19.66 -6.82
CA LYS A 21 -11.59 19.91 -7.26
C LYS A 21 -11.61 20.40 -8.72
N VAL A 22 -12.30 19.67 -9.61
CA VAL A 22 -12.32 19.99 -11.04
C VAL A 22 -13.27 21.18 -11.25
N ASN A 23 -12.80 22.39 -10.96
CA ASN A 23 -13.44 23.61 -11.44
C ASN A 23 -13.06 23.78 -12.91
N LEU A 24 -14.05 23.69 -13.79
CA LEU A 24 -13.87 23.83 -15.23
C LEU A 24 -13.68 25.29 -15.60
N ARG A 25 -12.73 25.55 -16.49
CA ARG A 25 -12.35 26.91 -16.91
C ARG A 25 -12.56 27.03 -18.43
N TYR A 26 -13.31 28.02 -18.96
CA TYR A 26 -13.23 28.51 -20.36
C TYR A 26 -13.24 30.06 -20.57
N SER A 27 -12.52 30.55 -21.60
CA SER A 27 -12.64 31.90 -22.20
C SER A 27 -13.30 31.82 -23.58
N PHE A 28 -14.03 32.87 -23.97
CA PHE A 28 -14.64 33.04 -25.29
C PHE A 28 -13.75 33.90 -26.19
N LEU A 29 -13.51 33.45 -27.42
CA LEU A 29 -12.91 34.27 -28.47
C LEU A 29 -14.01 34.90 -29.33
N SER A 30 -14.29 36.17 -29.04
CA SER A 30 -15.00 37.17 -29.88
C SER A 30 -16.51 37.00 -30.14
N PRO A 31 -17.30 38.09 -30.21
CA PRO A 31 -18.76 38.03 -30.29
C PRO A 31 -19.22 37.89 -31.75
N VAL A 32 -19.62 36.68 -32.15
CA VAL A 32 -20.55 36.56 -33.27
C VAL A 32 -21.94 36.89 -32.72
N LYS A 33 -22.52 37.99 -33.21
CA LYS A 33 -23.84 38.56 -32.87
C LYS A 33 -24.83 37.51 -32.35
N THR A 34 -24.92 37.39 -31.02
CA THR A 34 -25.97 36.62 -30.36
C THR A 34 -27.25 37.46 -30.36
N LYS A 35 -28.31 36.93 -30.98
CA LYS A 35 -29.67 37.35 -30.64
C LYS A 35 -29.83 37.05 -29.14
N THR A 36 -30.19 38.08 -28.37
CA THR A 36 -30.47 38.03 -26.95
C THR A 36 -31.61 37.04 -26.68
N TYR A 37 -31.27 35.84 -26.20
CA TYR A 37 -32.21 34.95 -25.53
C TYR A 37 -32.11 35.19 -24.03
N ASN A 38 -32.82 36.21 -23.56
CA ASN A 38 -33.10 36.41 -22.14
C ASN A 38 -34.20 35.41 -21.74
N ASN A 39 -33.81 34.23 -21.24
CA ASN A 39 -34.55 33.38 -20.29
C ASN A 39 -33.88 31.99 -20.24
N PHE A 40 -32.85 31.84 -19.42
CA PHE A 40 -32.44 30.53 -18.91
C PHE A 40 -32.69 30.52 -17.40
N THR A 41 -33.82 29.94 -17.00
CA THR A 41 -33.97 29.38 -15.65
C THR A 41 -32.88 28.31 -15.47
N THR A 42 -32.29 28.23 -14.28
CA THR A 42 -31.24 27.28 -13.91
C THR A 42 -31.68 25.83 -14.13
N ASN A 43 -31.50 25.34 -15.35
CA ASN A 43 -31.70 23.95 -15.71
C ASN A 43 -30.39 23.19 -15.44
N GLU A 44 -30.47 22.10 -14.67
CA GLU A 44 -29.37 21.15 -14.54
C GLU A 44 -29.01 20.59 -15.92
N ILE A 45 -27.77 20.80 -16.36
CA ILE A 45 -27.25 20.17 -17.58
C ILE A 45 -26.69 18.80 -17.18
N ILE A 46 -27.39 17.74 -17.56
CA ILE A 46 -26.94 16.37 -17.37
C ILE A 46 -26.07 15.97 -18.57
N LEU A 47 -24.76 15.88 -18.35
CA LEU A 47 -23.80 15.37 -19.35
C LEU A 47 -23.31 13.97 -18.98
N LYS A 48 -23.51 12.99 -19.86
CA LYS A 48 -22.72 11.74 -19.86
C LYS A 48 -21.50 11.95 -20.76
N ALA A 49 -20.32 12.11 -20.18
CA ALA A 49 -19.09 12.34 -20.95
C ALA A 49 -18.26 11.06 -21.12
N CYS A 50 -17.71 10.87 -22.33
CA CYS A 50 -16.71 9.85 -22.63
C CYS A 50 -15.30 10.39 -22.35
N ASN A 51 -14.45 9.59 -21.72
CA ASN A 51 -13.03 9.92 -21.52
C ASN A 51 -12.27 9.56 -22.80
N ILE A 52 -12.09 10.51 -23.73
CA ILE A 52 -11.36 10.29 -24.99
C ILE A 52 -9.84 10.40 -24.73
N SER A 53 -9.08 9.40 -25.17
CA SER A 53 -7.62 9.30 -25.04
C SER A 53 -6.86 10.54 -25.56
N PRO A 54 -5.77 10.98 -24.89
CA PRO A 54 -4.81 11.91 -25.50
C PRO A 54 -3.97 11.15 -26.53
N GLN A 55 -4.20 11.42 -27.82
CA GLN A 55 -3.18 11.12 -28.83
C GLN A 55 -2.07 12.15 -28.67
N ARG A 56 -0.82 11.66 -28.56
CA ARG A 56 0.40 12.45 -28.51
C ARG A 56 0.42 13.42 -29.70
N LEU A 57 0.39 14.72 -29.43
CA LEU A 57 0.79 15.74 -30.38
C LEU A 57 2.30 15.88 -30.27
N PHE A 58 3.04 15.36 -31.24
CA PHE A 58 4.41 15.80 -31.50
C PHE A 58 4.34 17.08 -32.35
N PRO A 59 5.14 18.11 -32.06
CA PRO A 59 5.36 19.18 -33.02
C PRO A 59 6.33 18.68 -34.10
N ILE A 60 5.88 18.68 -35.35
CA ILE A 60 6.74 18.60 -36.53
C ILE A 60 7.18 20.02 -36.85
N TYR A 61 8.47 20.29 -36.69
CA TYR A 61 9.24 21.19 -37.55
C TYR A 61 10.58 20.50 -37.83
N GLY A 62 10.91 20.38 -39.11
CA GLY A 62 11.89 19.44 -39.64
C GLY A 62 13.31 19.98 -39.77
N SER A 63 14.25 19.07 -40.00
CA SER A 63 15.12 19.08 -41.18
C SER A 63 15.92 17.77 -41.24
N HIS A 64 16.18 17.33 -42.46
CA HIS A 64 16.92 16.11 -42.78
C HIS A 64 18.39 16.17 -42.35
N GLY A 65 18.89 15.03 -41.88
CA GLY A 65 20.31 14.72 -41.78
C GLY A 65 20.50 13.22 -41.57
N ASN A 66 20.62 12.47 -42.66
CA ASN A 66 21.10 11.08 -42.70
C ASN A 66 22.56 11.04 -42.20
N VAL A 67 22.90 10.18 -41.21
CA VAL A 67 24.13 9.36 -41.21
C VAL A 67 23.89 8.10 -40.35
N ASN A 68 24.51 7.01 -40.84
CA ASN A 68 24.55 5.60 -40.46
C ASN A 68 24.68 5.19 -38.97
N SER A 69 24.27 3.93 -38.80
CA SER A 69 24.62 2.92 -37.79
C SER A 69 26.04 2.97 -37.22
N GLU A 70 26.17 2.70 -35.92
CA GLU A 70 27.02 1.63 -35.39
C GLU A 70 26.74 1.38 -33.89
N GLU A 71 26.91 0.11 -33.51
CA GLU A 71 26.94 -0.43 -32.15
C GLU A 71 28.10 0.16 -31.34
N PHE A 72 27.96 0.29 -30.01
CA PHE A 72 28.84 -0.34 -29.00
C PHE A 72 28.56 0.10 -27.56
N ASP A 73 29.07 -0.74 -26.67
CA ASP A 73 28.98 -0.86 -25.23
C ASP A 73 29.62 0.24 -24.34
N GLU A 74 29.25 0.14 -23.06
CA GLU A 74 30.05 0.33 -21.83
C GLU A 74 30.66 1.69 -21.44
N ASP A 75 30.39 2.02 -20.17
CA ASP A 75 31.25 2.65 -19.16
C ASP A 75 32.17 3.80 -19.57
N SER A 76 31.84 5.00 -19.07
CA SER A 76 32.85 5.85 -18.42
C SER A 76 32.22 6.99 -17.63
N GLU A 77 32.44 6.96 -16.31
CA GLU A 77 32.40 8.14 -15.46
C GLU A 77 33.49 9.12 -15.89
N LYS A 78 33.10 10.33 -16.31
CA LYS A 78 33.96 11.51 -16.27
C LYS A 78 33.19 12.71 -15.75
N SER A 79 33.65 13.17 -14.60
CA SER A 79 33.42 14.49 -14.01
C SER A 79 33.85 15.59 -14.98
N VAL A 80 32.94 16.52 -15.27
CA VAL A 80 33.24 17.77 -15.98
C VAL A 80 32.73 18.94 -15.13
N ASP A 81 33.63 19.84 -14.81
CA ASP A 81 33.38 21.12 -14.18
C ASP A 81 32.45 21.98 -15.04
N VAL A 82 31.34 22.45 -14.47
CA VAL A 82 30.43 23.40 -15.11
C VAL A 82 30.56 24.75 -14.42
N ALA A 83 31.34 25.63 -15.05
CA ALA A 83 31.16 27.07 -14.94
C ALA A 83 30.07 27.48 -15.94
N GLY A 84 28.93 27.97 -15.46
CA GLY A 84 27.81 28.40 -16.29
C GLY A 84 27.11 29.58 -15.64
N GLY A 85 27.17 30.73 -16.31
CA GLY A 85 26.67 32.02 -15.83
C GLY A 85 25.15 32.08 -15.65
N GLU A 86 24.74 32.87 -14.67
CA GLU A 86 23.36 33.27 -14.45
C GLU A 86 22.92 34.26 -15.54
N GLU A 87 22.24 33.75 -16.57
CA GLU A 87 21.36 34.59 -17.40
C GLU A 87 20.03 34.81 -16.65
N MET A 88 19.85 36.01 -16.11
CA MET A 88 18.56 36.51 -15.64
C MET A 88 17.57 36.57 -16.81
N LEU A 89 16.71 35.56 -16.92
CA LEU A 89 15.52 35.61 -17.77
C LEU A 89 14.56 36.67 -17.21
N ASN A 90 14.54 37.81 -17.90
CA ASN A 90 13.67 38.95 -17.67
C ASN A 90 12.20 38.55 -17.94
N THR A 91 11.45 38.24 -16.88
CA THR A 91 10.04 37.78 -16.93
C THR A 91 9.00 38.91 -17.09
N ASP A 92 9.41 40.15 -17.32
CA ASP A 92 8.53 41.32 -17.19
C ASP A 92 7.76 41.76 -18.44
N ASN A 93 7.55 40.87 -19.43
CA ASN A 93 6.83 41.26 -20.67
C ASN A 93 5.67 40.33 -21.09
N PHE A 94 4.97 39.72 -20.16
CA PHE A 94 3.58 39.28 -20.41
C PHE A 94 2.60 40.30 -19.82
N LYS A 95 2.43 41.42 -20.54
CA LYS A 95 1.29 42.31 -20.34
C LYS A 95 0.01 41.47 -20.51
N LYS A 96 -0.72 41.35 -19.40
CA LYS A 96 -2.05 40.78 -19.31
C LYS A 96 -3.01 41.57 -20.20
N ASP A 97 -3.27 41.06 -21.39
CA ASP A 97 -4.58 41.25 -22.03
C ASP A 97 -5.59 40.39 -21.24
N ASP A 98 -5.94 40.86 -20.03
CA ASP A 98 -7.07 40.38 -19.24
C ASP A 98 -8.37 40.94 -19.83
N ASP A 99 -8.59 40.76 -21.14
CA ASP A 99 -9.90 40.87 -21.76
C ASP A 99 -10.67 39.58 -21.41
N LEU A 100 -10.99 39.49 -20.12
CA LEU A 100 -11.60 38.36 -19.45
C LEU A 100 -13.03 38.21 -19.94
N SER A 101 -13.19 37.50 -21.06
CA SER A 101 -14.46 36.86 -21.37
C SER A 101 -14.92 36.12 -20.11
N PRO A 102 -16.15 36.38 -19.61
CA PRO A 102 -16.59 35.85 -18.34
C PRO A 102 -16.56 34.32 -18.39
N TRP A 103 -15.88 33.72 -17.42
CA TRP A 103 -15.78 32.28 -17.29
C TRP A 103 -17.07 31.78 -16.67
N PHE A 104 -17.80 30.93 -17.38
CA PHE A 104 -19.03 30.33 -16.87
C PHE A 104 -18.73 28.96 -16.25
N TYR A 105 -19.26 28.76 -15.06
CA TYR A 105 -19.16 27.51 -14.32
C TYR A 105 -20.52 26.82 -14.33
N PHE A 106 -20.50 25.52 -14.63
CA PHE A 106 -21.68 24.69 -14.61
C PHE A 106 -21.49 23.60 -13.56
N ASN A 107 -22.54 23.34 -12.78
CA ASN A 107 -22.60 22.17 -11.93
C ASN A 107 -22.84 20.95 -12.81
N LEU A 108 -21.90 20.01 -12.79
CA LEU A 108 -22.01 18.76 -13.53
C LEU A 108 -22.20 17.60 -12.56
N LYS A 109 -23.17 16.74 -12.87
CA LYS A 109 -23.37 15.46 -12.18
C LYS A 109 -22.85 14.32 -13.06
N TRP A 110 -21.81 13.64 -12.60
CA TRP A 110 -21.33 12.43 -13.25
C TRP A 110 -22.29 11.28 -12.97
N ILE A 111 -22.86 10.69 -14.02
CA ILE A 111 -23.77 9.55 -13.87
C ILE A 111 -22.98 8.25 -13.67
N THR A 112 -21.77 8.15 -14.22
CA THR A 112 -20.98 6.91 -14.20
C THR A 112 -19.49 7.21 -14.24
N GLU A 113 -18.70 6.56 -13.37
CA GLU A 113 -17.24 6.71 -13.33
C GLU A 113 -16.52 5.38 -13.67
N TYR A 114 -16.11 5.23 -14.93
CA TYR A 114 -15.44 4.01 -15.40
C TYR A 114 -14.02 3.86 -14.86
N SER A 115 -13.27 4.97 -14.85
CA SER A 115 -11.85 4.94 -14.51
C SER A 115 -11.58 4.59 -13.06
N SER A 116 -12.45 4.99 -12.14
CA SER A 116 -12.30 4.67 -10.71
C SER A 116 -12.74 3.23 -10.40
N GLN A 117 -13.72 2.71 -11.13
CA GLN A 117 -14.29 1.39 -10.86
C GLN A 117 -13.59 0.23 -11.59
N PHE A 118 -13.16 0.45 -12.84
CA PHE A 118 -12.60 -0.61 -13.68
C PHE A 118 -11.17 -0.33 -14.15
N GLY A 119 -10.65 0.89 -13.98
CA GLY A 119 -9.36 1.30 -14.55
C GLY A 119 -9.34 1.38 -16.08
N GLU A 120 -10.50 1.25 -16.74
CA GLU A 120 -10.66 1.28 -18.19
C GLU A 120 -11.22 2.65 -18.67
N GLN A 121 -11.07 2.92 -19.97
CA GLN A 121 -11.80 4.01 -20.62
C GLN A 121 -13.29 3.63 -20.75
N CYS A 122 -14.15 4.60 -21.12
CA CYS A 122 -15.59 4.35 -21.27
C CYS A 122 -15.85 3.49 -22.53
N LEU A 123 -16.57 3.99 -23.53
CA LEU A 123 -16.80 3.23 -24.76
C LEU A 123 -15.54 3.21 -25.65
N PRO A 124 -15.16 2.05 -26.20
CA PRO A 124 -14.13 1.98 -27.23
C PRO A 124 -14.63 2.65 -28.52
N PHE A 125 -13.72 3.30 -29.24
CA PHE A 125 -14.03 4.07 -30.44
C PHE A 125 -14.80 3.26 -31.50
N GLN A 126 -14.50 1.98 -31.65
CA GLN A 126 -15.15 1.09 -32.60
C GLN A 126 -16.67 1.02 -32.40
N LYS A 127 -17.16 1.26 -31.18
CA LYS A 127 -18.60 1.28 -30.87
C LYS A 127 -19.27 2.62 -31.18
N THR A 128 -18.49 3.70 -31.30
CA THR A 128 -19.01 5.04 -31.57
C THR A 128 -18.81 5.51 -33.01
N GLY A 129 -18.21 4.68 -33.87
CA GLY A 129 -17.86 5.03 -35.25
C GLY A 129 -19.04 5.37 -36.16
N ASN A 130 -20.25 4.90 -35.82
CA ASN A 130 -21.46 5.15 -36.60
C ASN A 130 -22.22 6.42 -36.17
N PHE A 131 -21.78 7.10 -35.12
CA PHE A 131 -22.43 8.32 -34.63
C PHE A 131 -21.83 9.56 -35.25
N TYR A 132 -22.69 10.53 -35.52
CA TYR A 132 -22.34 11.80 -36.11
C TYR A 132 -22.98 12.93 -35.32
N CYS A 133 -22.32 14.09 -35.32
CA CYS A 133 -22.92 15.35 -34.88
C CYS A 133 -23.95 15.83 -35.93
N ILE A 134 -24.74 16.85 -35.58
CA ILE A 134 -25.78 17.41 -36.47
C ILE A 134 -25.19 17.89 -37.81
N ASP A 135 -23.94 18.36 -37.80
CA ASP A 135 -23.18 18.81 -38.97
C ASP A 135 -22.56 17.66 -39.79
N LYS A 136 -22.89 16.40 -39.48
CA LYS A 136 -22.31 15.18 -40.06
C LYS A 136 -20.82 14.97 -39.75
N THR A 137 -20.25 15.70 -38.78
CA THR A 137 -18.92 15.40 -38.26
C THR A 137 -18.97 14.09 -37.47
N PRO A 138 -18.07 13.10 -37.72
CA PRO A 138 -17.99 11.90 -36.90
C PRO A 138 -17.77 12.23 -35.42
N LEU A 139 -18.46 11.51 -34.52
CA LEU A 139 -18.47 11.79 -33.08
C LEU A 139 -17.07 11.87 -32.46
N ASN A 140 -16.13 11.05 -32.93
CA ASN A 140 -14.75 11.02 -32.47
C ASN A 140 -13.90 12.21 -32.93
N LYS A 141 -14.35 12.92 -33.97
CA LYS A 141 -13.75 14.15 -34.50
C LYS A 141 -14.46 15.40 -33.99
N ALA A 142 -15.51 15.25 -33.19
CA ALA A 142 -16.25 16.34 -32.59
C ALA A 142 -15.34 17.25 -31.77
N ARG A 143 -15.52 18.56 -31.91
CA ARG A 143 -14.85 19.56 -31.06
C ARG A 143 -15.68 19.81 -29.81
N ASN A 144 -15.13 20.52 -28.84
CA ASN A 144 -15.89 20.94 -27.66
C ASN A 144 -17.13 21.72 -28.11
N TRP A 145 -18.28 21.40 -27.50
CA TRP A 145 -19.60 21.99 -27.82
C TRP A 145 -20.20 21.61 -29.18
N HIS A 146 -19.65 20.64 -29.90
CA HIS A 146 -20.39 20.06 -31.01
C HIS A 146 -21.65 19.37 -30.48
N GLU A 147 -22.79 19.86 -30.96
CA GLU A 147 -24.10 19.33 -30.62
C GLU A 147 -24.34 18.01 -31.36
N ILE A 148 -24.92 17.07 -30.63
CA ILE A 148 -25.42 15.82 -31.19
C ILE A 148 -26.93 15.84 -31.10
N ASP A 149 -27.60 15.24 -32.08
CA ASP A 149 -29.05 15.13 -32.03
C ASP A 149 -29.49 14.25 -30.85
N LYS A 150 -30.76 14.41 -30.47
CA LYS A 150 -31.34 13.75 -29.30
C LYS A 150 -31.28 12.22 -29.42
N GLU A 151 -31.53 11.67 -30.60
CA GLU A 151 -31.57 10.22 -30.81
C GLU A 151 -30.17 9.62 -30.68
N THR A 152 -29.18 10.22 -31.35
CA THR A 152 -27.76 9.86 -31.23
C THR A 152 -27.29 9.92 -29.77
N GLY A 153 -27.64 10.99 -29.06
CA GLY A 153 -27.28 11.16 -27.65
C GLY A 153 -27.90 10.12 -26.73
N GLN A 154 -29.18 9.76 -26.95
CA GLN A 154 -29.86 8.70 -26.21
C GLN A 154 -29.24 7.33 -26.47
N GLU A 155 -28.95 7.00 -27.73
CA GLU A 155 -28.35 5.72 -28.10
C GLU A 155 -26.90 5.61 -27.56
N LEU A 156 -26.10 6.68 -27.61
CA LEU A 156 -24.78 6.70 -26.98
C LEU A 156 -24.87 6.44 -25.48
N CYS A 157 -25.81 7.09 -24.79
CA CYS A 157 -26.04 6.88 -23.36
C CYS A 157 -26.41 5.43 -23.04
N LYS A 158 -27.24 4.80 -23.88
CA LYS A 158 -27.62 3.39 -23.76
C LYS A 158 -26.43 2.46 -23.97
N GLN A 159 -25.62 2.70 -25.01
CA GLN A 159 -24.40 1.91 -25.25
C GLN A 159 -23.40 2.01 -24.10
N MET A 160 -23.26 3.20 -23.50
CA MET A 160 -22.46 3.39 -22.30
C MET A 160 -23.00 2.50 -21.17
N ASP A 161 -24.29 2.60 -20.85
CA ASP A 161 -24.89 1.81 -19.76
C ASP A 161 -24.74 0.29 -20.00
N ASP A 162 -24.93 -0.18 -21.23
CA ASP A 162 -24.72 -1.59 -21.58
C ASP A 162 -23.25 -2.01 -21.46
N HIS A 163 -22.32 -1.13 -21.84
CA HIS A 163 -20.90 -1.41 -21.67
C HIS A 163 -20.50 -1.45 -20.20
N PHE A 164 -21.01 -0.54 -19.38
CA PHE A 164 -20.81 -0.53 -17.94
C PHE A 164 -21.33 -1.83 -17.30
N LYS A 165 -22.54 -2.27 -17.65
CA LYS A 165 -23.10 -3.55 -17.19
C LYS A 165 -22.19 -4.72 -17.56
N LYS A 166 -21.69 -4.75 -18.81
CA LYS A 166 -20.73 -5.78 -19.25
C LYS A 166 -19.43 -5.77 -18.46
N LEU A 167 -18.87 -4.59 -18.16
CA LEU A 167 -17.67 -4.47 -17.33
C LEU A 167 -17.91 -4.94 -15.90
N LYS A 168 -19.07 -4.61 -15.32
CA LYS A 168 -19.46 -5.07 -13.99
C LYS A 168 -19.60 -6.59 -13.94
N ILE A 169 -20.29 -7.21 -14.90
CA ILE A 169 -20.39 -8.68 -15.02
C ILE A 169 -18.99 -9.30 -15.13
N LYS A 170 -18.13 -8.77 -16.01
CA LYS A 170 -16.75 -9.27 -16.17
C LYS A 170 -15.92 -9.11 -14.90
N GLN A 171 -16.12 -8.04 -14.13
CA GLN A 171 -15.46 -7.83 -12.84
C GLN A 171 -15.96 -8.85 -11.80
N GLU A 172 -17.27 -9.08 -11.72
CA GLU A 172 -17.88 -10.08 -10.85
C GLU A 172 -17.43 -11.50 -11.22
N GLU A 173 -17.35 -11.84 -12.50
CA GLU A 173 -16.80 -13.13 -12.98
C GLU A 173 -15.32 -13.28 -12.64
N LYS A 174 -14.52 -12.22 -12.80
CA LYS A 174 -13.11 -12.22 -12.37
C LYS A 174 -12.98 -12.42 -10.86
N ILE A 175 -13.83 -11.76 -10.07
CA ILE A 175 -13.86 -11.91 -8.61
C ILE A 175 -14.27 -13.34 -8.24
N LYS A 176 -15.34 -13.89 -8.82
CA LYS A 176 -15.79 -15.29 -8.61
C LYS A 176 -14.75 -16.31 -9.03
N LEU A 177 -14.10 -16.11 -10.19
CA LEU A 177 -13.04 -16.98 -10.66
C LEU A 177 -11.83 -16.91 -9.72
N HIS A 178 -11.45 -15.72 -9.30
CA HIS A 178 -10.39 -15.53 -8.31
C HIS A 178 -10.76 -16.20 -6.97
N GLU A 179 -11.99 -16.02 -6.50
CA GLU A 179 -12.58 -16.68 -5.32
C GLU A 179 -12.51 -18.20 -5.41
N SER A 180 -12.83 -18.77 -6.57
CA SER A 180 -12.81 -20.23 -6.79
C SER A 180 -11.40 -20.83 -6.85
N ARG A 181 -10.39 -20.01 -7.18
CA ARG A 181 -8.98 -20.43 -7.24
C ARG A 181 -8.27 -20.32 -5.91
N LEU A 182 -8.81 -19.54 -4.98
CA LEU A 182 -8.24 -19.45 -3.65
C LEU A 182 -8.52 -20.75 -2.89
N PRO A 183 -7.50 -21.33 -2.24
CA PRO A 183 -7.72 -22.48 -1.39
C PRO A 183 -8.74 -22.11 -0.30
N PRO A 184 -9.50 -23.09 0.22
CA PRO A 184 -10.36 -22.83 1.36
C PRO A 184 -9.52 -22.20 2.49
N PRO A 185 -10.08 -21.22 3.23
CA PRO A 185 -9.39 -20.64 4.36
C PRO A 185 -8.99 -21.76 5.31
N PHE A 186 -7.78 -21.68 5.85
CA PHE A 186 -7.30 -22.71 6.76
C PHE A 186 -8.19 -22.69 8.01
N MET A 187 -8.45 -21.54 8.62
CA MET A 187 -9.41 -21.42 9.70
C MET A 187 -10.75 -20.86 9.22
N ARG A 188 -11.86 -21.49 9.61
CA ARG A 188 -13.18 -20.86 9.60
C ARG A 188 -13.60 -20.66 11.05
N PRO A 189 -13.54 -19.43 11.60
CA PRO A 189 -14.02 -19.21 12.95
C PRO A 189 -15.51 -19.60 13.01
N ALA A 190 -15.91 -20.25 14.11
CA ALA A 190 -17.33 -20.45 14.36
C ALA A 190 -18.00 -19.07 14.43
N SER A 191 -19.15 -18.91 13.77
CA SER A 191 -19.77 -17.61 13.48
C SER A 191 -20.13 -16.76 14.70
N ASN A 192 -19.99 -17.29 15.92
CA ASN A 192 -20.44 -16.67 17.17
C ASN A 192 -19.36 -16.62 18.26
N THR A 193 -18.10 -16.98 17.97
CA THR A 193 -17.06 -16.96 19.01
C THR A 193 -16.50 -15.55 19.16
N GLU A 194 -16.97 -14.79 20.16
CA GLU A 194 -16.39 -13.50 20.57
C GLU A 194 -15.19 -13.66 21.51
N ASN A 195 -14.98 -14.87 22.07
CA ASN A 195 -13.89 -15.13 23.01
C ASN A 195 -12.58 -15.43 22.29
N PHE A 196 -11.65 -14.48 22.35
CA PHE A 196 -10.33 -14.54 21.74
C PHE A 196 -9.48 -15.74 22.18
N ILE A 197 -9.53 -16.11 23.46
CA ILE A 197 -8.77 -17.26 23.98
C ILE A 197 -9.26 -18.55 23.32
N GLU A 198 -10.57 -18.64 23.06
CA GLU A 198 -11.16 -19.78 22.38
C GLU A 198 -10.74 -19.84 20.91
N ILE A 199 -10.75 -18.71 20.19
CA ILE A 199 -10.27 -18.64 18.79
C ILE A 199 -8.81 -19.09 18.69
N TRP A 200 -7.95 -18.61 19.58
CA TRP A 200 -6.53 -19.00 19.60
C TRP A 200 -6.36 -20.49 19.89
N SER A 201 -7.12 -21.01 20.86
CA SER A 201 -7.12 -22.44 21.16
C SER A 201 -7.61 -23.29 19.97
N GLN A 202 -8.59 -22.80 19.21
CA GLN A 202 -9.06 -23.44 17.98
C GLN A 202 -7.98 -23.43 16.90
N LEU A 203 -7.22 -22.34 16.73
CA LEU A 203 -6.09 -22.30 15.78
C LEU A 203 -5.02 -23.32 16.16
N VAL A 204 -4.60 -23.32 17.44
CA VAL A 204 -3.58 -24.25 17.94
C VAL A 204 -4.00 -25.69 17.70
N LYS A 205 -5.21 -26.08 18.14
CA LYS A 205 -5.75 -27.43 17.91
C LYS A 205 -5.80 -27.79 16.43
N LYS A 206 -6.18 -26.84 15.57
CA LYS A 206 -6.23 -27.08 14.13
C LYS A 206 -4.83 -27.33 13.56
N VAL A 207 -3.83 -26.53 13.95
CA VAL A 207 -2.43 -26.72 13.54
C VAL A 207 -1.91 -28.07 14.05
N GLU A 208 -2.21 -28.44 15.29
CA GLU A 208 -1.85 -29.74 15.87
C GLU A 208 -2.44 -30.91 15.09
N ASN A 209 -3.73 -30.82 14.73
CA ASN A 209 -4.44 -31.88 14.03
C ASN A 209 -4.04 -32.02 12.55
N GLU A 210 -3.80 -30.91 11.85
CA GLU A 210 -3.61 -30.92 10.39
C GLU A 210 -2.14 -30.81 9.95
N LEU A 211 -1.27 -30.18 10.76
CA LEU A 211 0.08 -29.82 10.34
C LEU A 211 1.17 -30.48 11.20
N GLY A 212 0.99 -30.55 12.52
CA GLY A 212 1.94 -31.17 13.43
C GLY A 212 2.04 -30.45 14.79
N THR A 213 2.94 -30.91 15.64
CA THR A 213 3.05 -30.44 17.03
C THR A 213 3.35 -28.94 17.10
N VAL A 214 2.55 -28.18 17.83
CA VAL A 214 2.80 -26.75 18.05
C VAL A 214 3.91 -26.58 19.09
N LEU A 215 4.97 -25.86 18.71
CA LEU A 215 6.11 -25.57 19.58
C LEU A 215 5.93 -24.26 20.34
N LEU A 216 5.35 -23.27 19.68
CA LEU A 216 5.02 -21.96 20.20
C LEU A 216 3.75 -21.46 19.52
N ALA A 217 2.85 -20.88 20.30
CA ALA A 217 1.81 -20.00 19.79
C ALA A 217 1.74 -18.75 20.68
N CYS A 218 1.73 -17.58 20.07
CA CYS A 218 1.73 -16.31 20.80
C CYS A 218 0.97 -15.21 20.03
N PRO A 219 0.53 -14.15 20.74
CA PRO A 219 0.07 -12.92 20.12
C PRO A 219 1.17 -12.34 19.23
N PHE A 220 0.74 -11.64 18.20
CA PHE A 220 1.59 -10.90 17.30
C PHE A 220 1.11 -9.44 17.21
N GLY A 221 1.64 -8.66 16.28
CA GLY A 221 1.19 -7.28 16.09
C GLY A 221 1.39 -6.40 17.33
N SER A 222 0.40 -5.60 17.70
CA SER A 222 0.53 -4.68 18.85
C SER A 222 0.38 -5.33 20.22
N GLN A 223 -0.32 -6.48 20.31
CA GLN A 223 -0.56 -7.15 21.59
C GLN A 223 0.74 -7.64 22.22
N ARG A 224 1.65 -8.21 21.41
CA ARG A 224 2.97 -8.65 21.91
C ARG A 224 3.83 -7.53 22.50
N TYR A 225 3.54 -6.28 22.14
CA TYR A 225 4.27 -5.12 22.64
C TYR A 225 3.61 -4.43 23.84
N ASN A 226 2.45 -4.92 24.30
CA ASN A 226 1.58 -4.22 25.26
C ASN A 226 1.11 -2.84 24.76
N LEU A 227 0.88 -2.76 23.44
CA LEU A 227 0.46 -1.55 22.73
C LEU A 227 -0.91 -1.72 22.08
N ASP A 228 -1.66 -2.76 22.42
CA ASP A 228 -3.02 -2.92 21.91
C ASP A 228 -3.99 -1.92 22.53
N THR A 229 -5.06 -1.69 21.80
CA THR A 229 -6.23 -0.87 22.15
C THR A 229 -7.46 -1.70 21.84
N GLU A 230 -8.63 -1.29 22.31
CA GLU A 230 -9.90 -1.98 22.02
C GLU A 230 -10.21 -2.13 20.51
N LYS A 231 -9.58 -1.28 19.67
CA LYS A 231 -9.71 -1.31 18.21
C LYS A 231 -8.60 -2.09 17.50
N SER A 232 -7.64 -2.62 18.24
CA SER A 232 -6.51 -3.34 17.63
C SER A 232 -6.99 -4.64 17.03
N ASP A 233 -6.47 -4.92 15.85
CA ASP A 233 -6.57 -6.21 15.20
C ASP A 233 -5.90 -7.29 16.04
N MET A 234 -6.30 -8.52 15.76
CA MET A 234 -5.75 -9.71 16.37
C MET A 234 -4.83 -10.40 15.40
N ASP A 235 -3.56 -10.44 15.77
CA ASP A 235 -2.54 -11.15 15.03
C ASP A 235 -2.04 -12.33 15.87
N MET A 236 -1.91 -13.50 15.25
CA MET A 236 -1.34 -14.68 15.92
C MET A 236 -0.13 -15.23 15.17
N PHE A 237 0.87 -15.67 15.92
CA PHE A 237 2.06 -16.29 15.37
C PHE A 237 2.22 -17.69 15.95
N VAL A 238 2.36 -18.68 15.08
CA VAL A 238 2.45 -20.10 15.46
C VAL A 238 3.67 -20.72 14.82
N ILE A 239 4.40 -21.50 15.59
CA ILE A 239 5.51 -22.33 15.13
C ILE A 239 5.11 -23.77 15.37
N TYR A 240 5.18 -24.60 14.34
CA TYR A 240 4.85 -26.01 14.44
C TYR A 240 5.96 -26.88 13.86
N GLN A 241 6.02 -28.11 14.35
CA GLN A 241 6.93 -29.15 13.92
C GLN A 241 6.13 -30.19 13.14
N ALA A 242 6.33 -30.22 11.81
CA ALA A 242 5.73 -31.25 10.99
C ALA A 242 6.25 -32.65 11.37
N ASP A 243 5.44 -33.68 11.14
CA ASP A 243 5.87 -35.08 11.26
C ASP A 243 7.05 -35.35 10.31
N THR A 244 8.12 -35.94 10.82
CA THR A 244 9.31 -36.31 10.04
C THR A 244 8.94 -37.25 8.89
N LYS A 245 7.97 -38.15 9.08
CA LYS A 245 7.48 -39.02 8.00
C LYS A 245 6.83 -38.22 6.88
N SER A 246 6.10 -37.15 7.18
CA SER A 246 5.47 -36.29 6.18
C SER A 246 6.48 -35.44 5.39
N LEU A 247 7.63 -35.13 6.00
CA LEU A 247 8.71 -34.38 5.34
C LEU A 247 9.56 -35.26 4.43
N LEU A 248 9.86 -36.49 4.86
CA LEU A 248 10.71 -37.42 4.12
C LEU A 248 9.92 -38.36 3.19
N GLY A 249 8.62 -38.46 3.40
CA GLY A 249 7.73 -39.32 2.63
C GLY A 249 7.47 -38.80 1.22
N PHE A 250 6.84 -39.66 0.41
CA PHE A 250 6.38 -39.32 -0.94
C PHE A 250 5.01 -38.63 -0.94
N ASP A 251 4.40 -38.48 0.23
CA ASP A 251 3.15 -37.75 0.42
C ASP A 251 3.35 -36.25 0.19
N LYS A 252 2.24 -35.51 0.19
CA LYS A 252 2.27 -34.06 0.06
C LYS A 252 3.10 -33.44 1.20
N GLN A 253 4.16 -32.73 0.84
CA GLN A 253 5.00 -32.04 1.81
C GLN A 253 4.20 -31.03 2.64
N PRO A 254 4.46 -30.94 3.95
CA PRO A 254 3.81 -29.99 4.83
C PRO A 254 4.16 -28.55 4.41
N PRO A 255 3.20 -27.61 4.51
CA PRO A 255 3.42 -26.23 4.09
C PRO A 255 4.42 -25.51 4.98
N GLN A 256 5.53 -25.02 4.43
CA GLN A 256 6.54 -24.27 5.20
C GLN A 256 6.00 -22.98 5.86
N THR A 257 4.96 -22.39 5.27
CA THR A 257 4.27 -21.22 5.83
C THR A 257 2.80 -21.26 5.46
N VAL A 258 1.93 -21.04 6.44
CA VAL A 258 0.50 -20.77 6.25
C VAL A 258 0.21 -19.36 6.73
N LYS A 259 -0.48 -18.57 5.92
CA LYS A 259 -0.93 -17.23 6.29
C LYS A 259 -2.43 -17.16 6.19
N SER A 260 -3.01 -16.32 7.03
CA SER A 260 -4.37 -15.86 6.87
C SER A 260 -4.59 -15.33 5.45
N SER A 261 -5.76 -15.63 4.91
CA SER A 261 -6.29 -14.95 3.74
C SER A 261 -6.96 -13.64 4.16
N GLU A 262 -7.05 -12.67 3.26
CA GLU A 262 -7.77 -11.40 3.48
C GLU A 262 -9.28 -11.59 3.83
N ARG A 263 -9.79 -12.83 3.76
CA ARG A 263 -11.17 -13.20 4.09
C ARG A 263 -11.35 -13.69 5.51
N GLU A 264 -10.27 -14.04 6.18
CA GLU A 264 -10.32 -14.51 7.55
C GLU A 264 -10.36 -13.30 8.48
N ALA A 265 -11.19 -13.39 9.52
CA ALA A 265 -11.33 -12.32 10.51
C ALA A 265 -10.07 -12.20 11.39
N LEU A 266 -9.27 -13.27 11.48
CA LEU A 266 -8.05 -13.33 12.26
C LEU A 266 -6.85 -13.27 11.32
N ASP A 267 -5.90 -12.37 11.58
CA ASP A 267 -4.60 -12.43 10.94
C ASP A 267 -3.71 -13.43 11.69
N TYR A 268 -3.11 -14.36 10.98
CA TYR A 268 -2.18 -15.30 11.58
C TYR A 268 -1.10 -15.72 10.60
N THR A 269 0.06 -16.03 11.16
CA THR A 269 1.17 -16.65 10.44
C THR A 269 1.60 -17.91 11.17
N VAL A 270 1.59 -19.03 10.46
CA VAL A 270 2.06 -20.32 10.95
C VAL A 270 3.33 -20.69 10.18
N HIS A 271 4.42 -20.96 10.89
CA HIS A 271 5.67 -21.42 10.30
C HIS A 271 6.00 -22.83 10.74
N GLU A 272 6.41 -23.64 9.77
CA GLU A 272 7.09 -24.89 10.05
C GLU A 272 8.46 -24.57 10.69
N VAL A 273 8.92 -25.39 11.64
CA VAL A 273 10.09 -25.11 12.47
C VAL A 273 11.37 -24.89 11.67
N TYR A 274 11.55 -25.59 10.54
CA TYR A 274 12.68 -25.37 9.64
C TYR A 274 12.62 -23.97 9.05
N ARG A 275 11.46 -23.56 8.51
CA ARG A 275 11.27 -22.22 7.95
C ARG A 275 11.47 -21.12 9.00
N TYR A 276 10.97 -21.33 10.21
CA TYR A 276 11.20 -20.42 11.32
C TYR A 276 12.70 -20.31 11.65
N GLY A 277 13.42 -21.45 11.67
CA GLY A 277 14.87 -21.48 11.88
C GLY A 277 15.66 -20.74 10.80
N GLU A 278 15.30 -20.89 9.52
CA GLU A 278 15.89 -20.11 8.42
C GLU A 278 15.70 -18.60 8.63
N LEU A 279 14.48 -18.18 9.03
CA LEU A 279 14.16 -16.78 9.26
C LEU A 279 14.91 -16.21 10.48
N LEU A 280 15.04 -17.00 11.55
CA LEU A 280 15.86 -16.64 12.72
C LEU A 280 17.34 -16.45 12.34
N LEU A 281 17.93 -17.39 11.60
CA LEU A 281 19.32 -17.29 11.13
C LEU A 281 19.54 -16.10 10.19
N ALA A 282 18.52 -15.75 9.41
CA ALA A 282 18.54 -14.56 8.54
C ALA A 282 18.28 -13.23 9.30
N GLY A 283 18.16 -13.28 10.63
CA GLY A 283 17.93 -12.12 11.49
C GLY A 283 16.54 -11.51 11.35
N ASP A 284 15.52 -12.24 10.87
CA ASP A 284 14.16 -11.70 10.75
C ASP A 284 13.65 -11.30 12.14
N HIS A 285 13.63 -9.99 12.39
CA HIS A 285 13.32 -9.42 13.69
C HIS A 285 11.97 -9.89 14.25
N ARG A 286 10.99 -10.22 13.39
CA ARG A 286 9.68 -10.72 13.86
C ARG A 286 9.80 -12.09 14.50
N CYS A 287 10.67 -12.95 13.95
CA CYS A 287 11.00 -14.25 14.52
C CYS A 287 11.89 -14.09 15.74
N VAL A 288 12.91 -13.23 15.70
CA VAL A 288 13.81 -13.01 16.86
C VAL A 288 13.03 -12.52 18.07
N GLU A 289 12.10 -11.57 17.89
CA GLU A 289 11.25 -11.05 18.97
C GLU A 289 10.43 -12.12 19.69
N THR A 290 10.12 -13.25 19.04
CA THR A 290 9.40 -14.36 19.69
C THR A 290 10.21 -15.03 20.81
N LEU A 291 11.53 -14.86 20.82
CA LEU A 291 12.45 -15.39 21.85
C LEU A 291 12.52 -14.48 23.10
N PHE A 292 11.90 -13.31 23.06
CA PHE A 292 11.95 -12.29 24.12
C PHE A 292 10.56 -11.92 24.63
N LEU A 293 9.57 -12.77 24.39
CA LEU A 293 8.22 -12.59 24.89
C LEU A 293 8.14 -12.87 26.40
N GLN A 294 7.20 -12.22 27.07
CA GLN A 294 6.86 -12.53 28.45
C GLN A 294 6.10 -13.86 28.50
N GLU A 295 6.39 -14.71 29.50
CA GLU A 295 5.76 -16.03 29.60
C GLU A 295 4.23 -15.99 29.67
N SER A 296 3.67 -14.96 30.29
CA SER A 296 2.22 -14.72 30.35
C SER A 296 1.57 -14.45 29.00
N SER A 297 2.36 -14.16 27.96
CA SER A 297 1.87 -13.91 26.60
C SER A 297 1.78 -15.20 25.78
N TYR A 298 2.28 -16.34 26.25
CA TYR A 298 2.20 -17.58 25.47
C TYR A 298 0.78 -18.16 25.49
N VAL A 299 0.31 -18.56 24.31
CA VAL A 299 -0.92 -19.35 24.14
C VAL A 299 -0.60 -20.84 24.22
N ALA A 300 0.50 -21.26 23.58
CA ALA A 300 1.05 -22.60 23.67
C ALA A 300 2.58 -22.51 23.68
N PHE A 301 3.23 -23.37 24.46
CA PHE A 301 4.66 -23.29 24.66
C PHE A 301 5.23 -24.67 25.04
N SER A 302 6.13 -25.18 24.21
CA SER A 302 6.75 -26.50 24.38
C SER A 302 8.10 -26.43 25.12
N ASP A 303 8.49 -27.53 25.78
CA ASP A 303 9.79 -27.63 26.44
C ASP A 303 10.96 -27.61 25.45
N THR A 304 10.77 -28.13 24.23
CA THR A 304 11.81 -28.10 23.19
C THR A 304 12.06 -26.68 22.69
N PHE A 305 11.05 -25.80 22.70
CA PHE A 305 11.23 -24.38 22.38
C PHE A 305 12.00 -23.62 23.47
N LYS A 306 11.91 -24.03 24.76
CA LYS A 306 12.71 -23.44 25.85
C LYS A 306 14.21 -23.51 25.57
N GLN A 307 14.67 -24.54 24.85
CA GLN A 307 16.07 -24.70 24.47
C GLN A 307 16.58 -23.51 23.65
N LEU A 308 15.76 -22.95 22.75
CA LEU A 308 16.11 -21.74 22.00
C LEU A 308 16.27 -20.52 22.91
N LEU A 309 15.43 -20.39 23.95
CA LEU A 309 15.47 -19.23 24.84
C LEU A 309 16.82 -19.12 25.57
N PHE A 310 17.44 -20.24 25.94
CA PHE A 310 18.76 -20.24 26.58
C PHE A 310 19.87 -19.67 25.69
N LYS A 311 19.68 -19.75 24.36
CA LYS A 311 20.64 -19.26 23.36
C LYS A 311 20.14 -18.00 22.63
N ARG A 312 19.07 -17.36 23.11
CA ARG A 312 18.44 -16.21 22.42
C ARG A 312 19.38 -15.03 22.17
N HIS A 313 20.37 -14.83 23.04
CA HIS A 313 21.38 -13.78 22.91
C HIS A 313 22.24 -13.93 21.63
N LEU A 314 22.42 -15.16 21.11
CA LEU A 314 23.16 -15.40 19.87
C LEU A 314 22.46 -14.81 18.62
N PHE A 315 21.15 -14.60 18.70
CA PHE A 315 20.37 -14.01 17.60
C PHE A 315 20.40 -12.48 17.60
N LEU A 316 20.97 -11.84 18.62
CA LEU A 316 21.19 -10.39 18.68
C LEU A 316 22.53 -10.04 18.03
N ASN A 317 22.56 -10.10 16.70
CA ASN A 317 23.74 -9.90 15.87
C ASN A 317 23.51 -8.87 14.75
N SER A 318 24.56 -8.60 13.96
CA SER A 318 24.57 -7.65 12.84
C SER A 318 23.41 -7.87 11.86
N LEU A 319 23.09 -9.12 11.52
CA LEU A 319 21.98 -9.45 10.61
C LEU A 319 20.61 -9.05 11.19
N CYS A 320 20.41 -9.25 12.49
CA CYS A 320 19.19 -8.83 13.18
C CYS A 320 19.06 -7.30 13.17
N LEU A 321 20.14 -6.58 13.51
CA LEU A 321 20.19 -5.13 13.47
C LEU A 321 19.87 -4.58 12.06
N ASP A 322 20.47 -5.16 11.04
CA ASP A 322 20.24 -4.78 9.64
C ASP A 322 18.77 -4.92 9.22
N LYS A 323 18.07 -5.94 9.72
CA LYS A 323 16.64 -6.13 9.43
C LYS A 323 15.79 -5.07 10.11
N TYR A 324 16.08 -4.73 11.37
CA TYR A 324 15.41 -3.61 12.04
C TYR A 324 15.61 -2.29 11.28
N LEU A 325 16.86 -1.97 10.93
CA LEU A 325 17.20 -0.74 10.22
C LEU A 325 16.59 -0.68 8.83
N ARG A 326 16.60 -1.80 8.09
CA ARG A 326 16.00 -1.88 6.75
C ARG A 326 14.50 -1.59 6.78
N ASP A 327 13.78 -2.13 7.75
CA ASP A 327 12.33 -1.95 7.83
C ASP A 327 11.96 -0.58 8.40
N ALA A 328 12.73 -0.06 9.37
CA ALA A 328 12.53 1.25 9.97
C ALA A 328 12.90 2.40 9.01
N LEU A 329 14.02 2.30 8.28
CA LEU A 329 14.58 3.38 7.47
C LEU A 329 14.32 3.22 5.95
N GLY A 330 13.79 2.07 5.53
CA GLY A 330 13.56 1.74 4.13
C GLY A 330 12.34 2.42 3.50
N ASN A 331 11.97 1.97 2.30
CA ASN A 331 10.88 2.53 1.49
C ASN A 331 9.48 2.39 2.11
N LYS A 332 9.32 1.53 3.13
CA LYS A 332 8.07 1.35 3.88
C LYS A 332 8.09 2.02 5.26
N GLY A 333 9.26 2.51 5.70
CA GLY A 333 9.49 3.17 6.98
C GLY A 333 9.68 4.67 6.81
N LEU A 334 10.80 5.20 7.30
CA LEU A 334 11.11 6.64 7.35
C LEU A 334 10.95 7.35 6.00
N LYS A 335 11.43 6.76 4.89
CA LYS A 335 11.29 7.37 3.55
C LYS A 335 9.84 7.57 3.14
N LEU A 336 8.94 6.67 3.57
CA LEU A 336 7.51 6.79 3.31
C LEU A 336 6.87 7.85 4.22
N PHE A 337 7.29 7.89 5.48
CA PHE A 337 6.85 8.87 6.45
C PHE A 337 7.20 10.30 5.99
N GLU A 338 8.46 10.57 5.67
CA GLU A 338 8.93 11.84 5.12
C GLU A 338 8.18 12.24 3.87
N LYS A 339 7.87 11.29 2.99
CA LYS A 339 7.08 11.54 1.78
C LYS A 339 5.65 11.98 2.10
N TRP A 340 5.03 11.44 3.14
CA TRP A 340 3.67 11.83 3.55
C TRP A 340 3.65 13.18 4.27
N THR A 341 4.73 13.53 4.97
CA THR A 341 4.83 14.76 5.77
C THR A 341 5.52 15.92 5.06
N LYS A 342 6.15 15.71 3.90
CA LYS A 342 6.96 16.73 3.17
C LYS A 342 6.30 18.11 3.01
N ASP A 343 5.01 18.15 2.70
CA ASP A 343 4.29 19.39 2.40
C ASP A 343 3.48 19.90 3.60
N LYS A 344 3.65 19.31 4.80
CA LYS A 344 2.91 19.65 6.00
C LYS A 344 3.73 20.58 6.91
N PRO A 345 3.10 21.59 7.52
CA PRO A 345 3.71 22.31 8.62
C PRO A 345 4.11 21.34 9.75
N TYR A 346 5.28 21.54 10.34
CA TYR A 346 5.84 20.64 11.36
C TYR A 346 5.07 20.65 12.69
N ASP A 347 4.31 21.70 12.94
CA ASP A 347 3.41 21.89 14.08
C ASP A 347 2.03 21.22 13.86
N LEU A 348 1.73 20.76 12.65
CA LEU A 348 0.47 20.11 12.33
C LEU A 348 0.42 18.70 12.95
N GLN A 349 -0.72 18.36 13.54
CA GLN A 349 -1.00 17.01 14.01
C GLN A 349 -0.99 16.00 12.85
N MET A 350 -0.40 14.83 13.11
CA MET A 350 -0.38 13.73 12.14
C MET A 350 -1.76 13.13 11.93
N THR A 351 -1.99 12.58 10.74
CA THR A 351 -3.14 11.70 10.49
C THR A 351 -2.93 10.34 11.17
N GLU A 352 -4.00 9.59 11.39
CA GLU A 352 -3.93 8.24 11.98
C GLU A 352 -2.95 7.32 11.24
N ARG A 353 -2.95 7.39 9.90
CA ARG A 353 -2.05 6.61 9.06
C ARG A 353 -0.58 6.97 9.25
N GLU A 354 -0.28 8.26 9.37
CA GLU A 354 1.08 8.77 9.62
C GLU A 354 1.53 8.40 11.03
N SER A 355 0.65 8.57 12.02
CA SER A 355 0.93 8.22 13.42
C SER A 355 1.19 6.72 13.59
N LYS A 356 0.39 5.85 12.93
CA LYS A 356 0.63 4.41 12.90
C LYS A 356 1.99 4.07 12.30
N LEU A 357 2.40 4.75 11.22
CA LEU A 357 3.71 4.53 10.62
C LEU A 357 4.85 5.01 11.54
N ALA A 358 4.72 6.20 12.15
CA ALA A 358 5.68 6.75 13.10
C ALA A 358 5.90 5.81 14.30
N TYR A 359 4.81 5.31 14.91
CA TYR A 359 4.90 4.35 16.02
C TYR A 359 5.69 3.09 15.62
N ILE A 360 5.44 2.55 14.42
CA ILE A 360 6.15 1.37 13.91
C ILE A 360 7.65 1.65 13.79
N ILE A 361 8.03 2.79 13.19
CA ILE A 361 9.43 3.18 12.98
C ILE A 361 10.14 3.33 14.34
N ILE A 362 9.57 4.11 15.26
CA ILE A 362 10.19 4.36 16.58
C ILE A 362 10.35 3.06 17.36
N ARG A 363 9.33 2.19 17.38
CA ARG A 363 9.41 0.89 18.07
C ARG A 363 10.50 -0.01 17.49
N LEU A 364 10.66 -0.05 16.16
CA LEU A 364 11.74 -0.80 15.52
C LEU A 364 13.11 -0.22 15.90
N LEU A 365 13.26 1.10 15.94
CA LEU A 365 14.51 1.76 16.33
C LEU A 365 14.82 1.60 17.83
N GLN A 366 13.82 1.59 18.70
CA GLN A 366 14.01 1.27 20.12
C GLN A 366 14.53 -0.16 20.31
N ASN A 367 13.97 -1.13 19.58
CA ASN A 367 14.47 -2.51 19.63
C ASN A 367 15.87 -2.63 19.01
N ALA A 368 16.15 -1.93 17.91
CA ALA A 368 17.49 -1.85 17.32
C ALA A 368 18.52 -1.28 18.30
N LYS A 369 18.14 -0.25 19.09
CA LYS A 369 18.96 0.28 20.17
C LYS A 369 19.28 -0.80 21.21
N ASN A 370 18.31 -1.62 21.65
CA ASN A 370 18.60 -2.72 22.59
C ASN A 370 19.60 -3.75 22.02
N VAL A 371 19.53 -4.06 20.70
CA VAL A 371 20.53 -4.93 20.04
C VAL A 371 21.94 -4.35 20.17
N VAL A 372 22.06 -3.04 19.92
CA VAL A 372 23.32 -2.30 20.03
C VAL A 372 23.85 -2.25 21.46
N ASP A 373 22.97 -2.06 22.44
CA ASP A 373 23.32 -2.05 23.86
C ASP A 373 23.67 -3.45 24.42
N LYS A 374 23.47 -4.50 23.61
CA LYS A 374 23.59 -5.91 24.01
C LYS A 374 22.67 -6.27 25.18
N GLU A 375 21.54 -5.58 25.26
CA GLU A 375 20.46 -5.84 26.21
C GLU A 375 19.48 -6.86 25.63
N ASP A 376 18.73 -7.53 26.51
CA ASP A 376 17.57 -8.31 26.07
C ASP A 376 16.55 -7.38 25.38
N LEU A 377 15.94 -7.86 24.29
CA LEU A 377 14.92 -7.08 23.59
C LEU A 377 13.72 -6.83 24.50
N GLN A 378 13.34 -5.56 24.63
CA GLN A 378 12.12 -5.16 25.32
C GLN A 378 10.92 -5.26 24.39
N VAL A 379 10.50 -6.49 24.07
CA VAL A 379 9.33 -6.74 23.24
C VAL A 379 8.08 -6.33 24.00
N PHE A 380 7.80 -6.96 25.14
CA PHE A 380 6.71 -6.52 26.01
C PHE A 380 7.15 -5.28 26.80
N ARG A 381 6.49 -4.13 26.57
CA ARG A 381 6.86 -2.88 27.25
C ARG A 381 5.98 -2.66 28.49
N LEU A 382 6.61 -2.33 29.62
CA LEU A 382 5.88 -2.05 30.86
C LEU A 382 5.03 -0.78 30.72
N LYS A 383 3.87 -0.74 31.41
CA LYS A 383 2.89 0.35 31.30
C LYS A 383 3.49 1.71 31.60
N GLU A 384 4.43 1.74 32.54
CA GLU A 384 5.09 2.92 33.08
C GLU A 384 6.34 3.32 32.29
N SER A 385 6.79 2.49 31.34
CA SER A 385 8.02 2.77 30.58
C SER A 385 7.85 4.02 29.70
N PRO A 386 8.84 4.94 29.69
CA PRO A 386 8.81 6.12 28.82
C PRO A 386 8.62 5.76 27.33
N GLU A 387 9.26 4.67 26.89
CA GLU A 387 9.18 4.15 25.54
C GLU A 387 7.75 3.77 25.19
N ARG A 388 7.06 3.01 26.07
CA ARG A 388 5.65 2.65 25.83
C ARG A 388 4.77 3.88 25.81
N ASN A 389 4.96 4.82 26.73
CA ASN A 389 4.14 6.03 26.81
C ASN A 389 4.22 6.84 25.51
N LEU A 390 5.42 6.96 24.94
CA LEU A 390 5.62 7.56 23.63
C LEU A 390 4.91 6.76 22.51
N LEU A 391 5.07 5.44 22.46
CA LEU A 391 4.42 4.64 21.42
C LEU A 391 2.89 4.68 21.53
N MET A 392 2.36 4.75 22.76
CA MET A 392 0.93 4.86 23.01
C MET A 392 0.38 6.24 22.66
N SER A 393 1.12 7.35 22.89
CA SER A 393 0.66 8.69 22.46
C SER A 393 0.56 8.82 20.94
N LEU A 394 1.42 8.11 20.21
CA LEU A 394 1.33 7.98 18.75
C LEU A 394 0.13 7.10 18.34
N LYS A 395 -0.14 6.03 19.08
CA LYS A 395 -1.18 5.06 18.69
C LYS A 395 -2.60 5.46 19.08
N SER A 396 -2.81 5.99 20.29
CA SER A 396 -4.15 6.33 20.82
C SER A 396 -4.79 7.51 20.12
N MET A 397 -3.99 8.33 19.42
CA MET A 397 -4.38 9.63 18.87
C MET A 397 -4.71 10.67 19.96
N GLU A 398 -4.47 10.35 21.23
CA GLU A 398 -4.61 11.26 22.36
C GLU A 398 -3.25 11.94 22.60
N ASN A 399 -3.18 13.25 22.40
CA ASN A 399 -1.94 14.04 22.54
C ASN A 399 -0.84 13.62 21.56
N ILE A 400 -1.20 13.49 20.28
CA ILE A 400 -0.23 13.17 19.21
C ILE A 400 0.87 14.23 19.19
N PRO A 401 2.15 13.84 19.37
CA PRO A 401 3.25 14.77 19.28
C PRO A 401 3.32 15.43 17.89
N PRO A 402 3.82 16.68 17.80
CA PRO A 402 4.10 17.32 16.51
C PRO A 402 5.04 16.48 15.64
N ILE A 403 4.95 16.64 14.32
CA ILE A 403 5.81 15.91 13.36
C ILE A 403 7.29 16.14 13.67
N GLN A 404 7.66 17.36 14.06
CA GLN A 404 9.05 17.67 14.42
C GLN A 404 9.56 16.80 15.57
N PHE A 405 8.78 16.65 16.63
CA PHE A 405 9.16 15.84 17.79
C PHE A 405 9.41 14.38 17.39
N VAL A 406 8.56 13.83 16.52
CA VAL A 406 8.71 12.46 16.00
C VAL A 406 10.00 12.31 15.18
N LEU A 407 10.29 13.28 14.31
CA LEU A 407 11.52 13.27 13.52
C LEU A 407 12.77 13.41 14.39
N ASP A 408 12.72 14.27 15.41
CA ASP A 408 13.81 14.44 16.36
C ASP A 408 14.10 13.15 17.13
N GLU A 409 13.05 12.45 17.59
CA GLU A 409 13.20 11.17 18.28
C GLU A 409 13.73 10.06 17.35
N ILE A 410 13.26 9.99 16.10
CA ILE A 410 13.79 9.08 15.09
C ILE A 410 15.28 9.36 14.86
N ASN A 411 15.66 10.62 14.69
CA ASN A 411 17.05 11.03 14.47
C ASN A 411 17.93 10.73 15.68
N ARG A 412 17.42 10.97 16.91
CA ARG A 412 18.12 10.64 18.15
C ARG A 412 18.44 9.16 18.23
N LEU A 413 17.46 8.29 18.01
CA LEU A 413 17.65 6.83 18.02
C LEU A 413 18.58 6.38 16.89
N LYS A 414 18.38 6.90 15.67
CA LYS A 414 19.20 6.56 14.51
C LYS A 414 20.66 6.92 14.73
N ASN A 415 20.95 8.14 15.18
CA ASN A 415 22.33 8.60 15.41
C ASN A 415 23.02 7.74 16.47
N TYR A 416 22.33 7.44 17.57
CA TYR A 416 22.86 6.56 18.60
C TYR A 416 23.20 5.16 18.07
N ILE A 417 22.32 4.57 17.25
CA ILE A 417 22.57 3.27 16.62
C ILE A 417 23.76 3.37 15.65
N ASP A 418 23.81 4.41 14.82
CA ASP A 418 24.91 4.60 13.85
C ASP A 418 26.28 4.72 14.54
N GLU A 419 26.35 5.34 15.72
CA GLU A 419 27.58 5.48 16.52
C GLU A 419 28.06 4.17 17.16
N ASN A 420 27.15 3.23 17.40
CA ASN A 420 27.42 2.05 18.23
C ASN A 420 27.21 0.71 17.50
N LYS A 421 26.68 0.71 16.27
CA LYS A 421 26.37 -0.52 15.51
C LYS A 421 27.59 -1.43 15.26
N ASP A 422 28.78 -0.87 15.16
CA ASP A 422 30.02 -1.63 14.93
C ASP A 422 30.41 -2.48 16.17
N THR A 423 29.75 -2.25 17.32
CA THR A 423 29.95 -3.06 18.53
C THR A 423 29.10 -4.34 18.56
N VAL A 424 28.11 -4.45 17.65
CA VAL A 424 27.21 -5.59 17.56
C VAL A 424 27.95 -6.78 16.96
N PRO A 425 27.90 -7.98 17.58
CA PRO A 425 28.62 -9.14 17.08
C PRO A 425 28.07 -9.58 15.71
N GLU A 426 28.96 -10.10 14.88
CA GLU A 426 28.57 -10.83 13.68
C GLU A 426 27.87 -12.15 14.04
N ALA A 427 27.08 -12.68 13.11
CA ALA A 427 26.45 -13.99 13.27
C ALA A 427 27.52 -15.09 13.45
N SER A 428 27.50 -15.78 14.58
CA SER A 428 28.51 -16.79 14.92
C SER A 428 28.26 -18.14 14.24
N GLU A 429 29.33 -18.90 13.98
CA GLU A 429 29.20 -20.30 13.55
C GLU A 429 28.58 -21.19 14.64
N GLU A 430 28.77 -20.84 15.93
CA GLU A 430 28.07 -21.50 17.04
C GLU A 430 26.55 -21.45 16.85
N LEU A 431 26.00 -20.31 16.44
CA LEU A 431 24.57 -20.16 16.22
C LEU A 431 24.05 -21.12 15.14
N LYS A 432 24.78 -21.25 14.03
CA LYS A 432 24.40 -22.16 12.93
C LYS A 432 24.45 -23.62 13.37
N LEU A 433 25.52 -24.01 14.07
CA LEU A 433 25.68 -25.36 14.60
C LEU A 433 24.56 -25.70 15.59
N PHE A 434 24.27 -24.79 16.51
CA PHE A 434 23.18 -24.94 17.47
C PHE A 434 21.83 -25.10 16.78
N MET A 435 21.50 -24.23 15.82
CA MET A 435 20.22 -24.31 15.09
C MET A 435 20.07 -25.62 14.31
N ASN A 436 21.15 -26.09 13.68
CA ASN A 436 21.14 -27.35 12.96
C ASN A 436 20.91 -28.53 13.91
N ASP A 437 21.63 -28.59 15.03
CA ASP A 437 21.47 -29.63 16.04
C ASP A 437 20.06 -29.63 16.67
N TRP A 438 19.54 -28.45 16.99
CA TRP A 438 18.18 -28.30 17.53
C TRP A 438 17.12 -28.81 16.55
N ILE A 439 17.20 -28.43 15.26
CA ILE A 439 16.28 -28.93 14.23
C ILE A 439 16.42 -30.44 14.06
N LEU A 440 17.64 -30.98 14.00
CA LEU A 440 17.87 -32.42 13.84
C LEU A 440 17.32 -33.22 15.03
N THR A 441 17.47 -32.70 16.25
CA THR A 441 16.91 -33.29 17.47
C THR A 441 15.38 -33.36 17.37
N LEU A 442 14.73 -32.25 17.02
CA LEU A 442 13.28 -32.23 16.76
C LEU A 442 12.88 -33.27 15.70
N ARG A 443 13.62 -33.40 14.59
CA ARG A 443 13.28 -34.41 13.57
C ARG A 443 13.39 -35.85 14.08
N ARG A 444 14.38 -36.15 14.93
CA ARG A 444 14.56 -37.49 15.51
C ARG A 444 13.43 -37.85 16.46
N GLU A 445 13.00 -36.92 17.31
CA GLU A 445 11.92 -37.13 18.28
C GLU A 445 10.59 -37.52 17.62
N ARG A 446 10.36 -37.10 16.37
CA ARG A 446 9.14 -37.40 15.61
C ARG A 446 9.27 -38.58 14.65
N LEU A 447 10.45 -39.18 14.55
CA LEU A 447 10.65 -40.37 13.72
C LEU A 447 10.23 -41.65 14.48
N ILE A 448 10.48 -41.67 15.79
CA ILE A 448 10.11 -42.72 16.74
C ILE A 448 8.62 -42.60 17.04
#